data_AF-A0A9C6WE61-F1
#
_entry.id   AF-A0A9C6WE61-F1
#
_cell.length_a   1.000
_cell.length_b   1.000
_cell.length_c   1.000
_cell.angle_alpha   90.00
_cell.angle_beta   90.00
_cell.angle_gamma   90.00
#
_symmetry.space_group_name_H-M   'P 1'
#
loop_
_entity.id
_entity.type
_entity.pdbx_description
1 polymer ?
#
loop_
_entity_poly.entity_id
_entity_poly.type
_entity_poly.pdbx_seq_one_letter_code
_entity_poly.pdbx_strand_id
1 'polypeptide(L)'
;MPPPAIHHPQSPSPSSTSPPPLRLHRHRQKFNHRQLPYARRQAEDRIYRNFEQKPQKFMFLSLAVSCCRLTFPSLDKGYAECRKSLNLPKNRRFTFVEHYAINMCVEECNYISSGYTEIDPPFHLDIGNVRLNLENTMPSPQAISVPFLVDAFTKCSVFRAQHGKLFKMQLPDIEFITDDCNSFALDVTICVRIHAMQKCPKEFYKHDSSDCQMAKEYFTHCVDDIEANISY
;
A
#
# COMPACT_ATOMS: atom_id res chain seq x y z
N MET A 1 4.24 -64.95 39.06
CA MET A 1 4.49 -63.55 39.47
C MET A 1 4.81 -62.76 38.21
N PRO A 2 3.89 -61.92 37.71
CA PRO A 2 4.16 -61.05 36.57
C PRO A 2 4.97 -59.80 37.00
N PRO A 3 5.75 -59.20 36.09
CA PRO A 3 6.54 -58.00 36.38
C PRO A 3 5.64 -56.75 36.49
N PRO A 4 6.08 -55.70 37.21
CA PRO A 4 5.29 -54.49 37.43
C PRO A 4 5.21 -53.63 36.16
N ALA A 5 4.03 -53.05 35.94
CA ALA A 5 3.73 -52.16 34.83
C ALA A 5 4.47 -50.82 34.97
N ILE A 6 5.13 -50.40 33.88
CA ILE A 6 5.80 -49.11 33.74
C ILE A 6 4.74 -48.08 33.31
N HIS A 7 4.49 -47.07 34.16
CA HIS A 7 3.67 -45.92 33.81
C HIS A 7 4.46 -44.95 32.93
N HIS A 8 4.04 -44.78 31.67
CA HIS A 8 4.50 -43.69 30.81
C HIS A 8 3.79 -42.38 31.18
N PRO A 9 4.50 -41.26 31.34
CA PRO A 9 3.88 -39.95 31.54
C PRO A 9 3.24 -39.46 30.23
N GLN A 10 2.00 -39.00 30.33
CA GLN A 10 1.24 -38.40 29.24
C GLN A 10 1.85 -37.05 28.84
N SER A 11 2.20 -36.91 27.56
CA SER A 11 2.58 -35.64 26.95
C SER A 11 1.38 -34.67 26.90
N PRO A 12 1.54 -33.39 27.25
CA PRO A 12 0.46 -32.42 27.11
C PRO A 12 0.22 -32.06 25.65
N SER A 13 -1.05 -32.05 25.26
CA SER A 13 -1.55 -31.60 23.97
C SER A 13 -1.24 -30.12 23.70
N PRO A 14 -0.92 -29.72 22.46
CA PRO A 14 -0.70 -28.32 22.13
C PRO A 14 -2.03 -27.55 22.13
N SER A 15 -2.13 -26.56 23.00
CA SER A 15 -3.19 -25.57 23.01
C SER A 15 -3.09 -24.66 21.79
N SER A 16 -4.09 -24.74 20.92
CA SER A 16 -4.28 -23.81 19.81
C SER A 16 -4.82 -22.48 20.35
N THR A 17 -3.93 -21.57 20.73
CA THR A 17 -4.28 -20.15 20.92
C THR A 17 -3.83 -19.37 19.70
N SER A 18 -4.79 -19.04 18.84
CA SER A 18 -4.65 -18.02 17.80
C SER A 18 -4.19 -16.71 18.45
N PRO A 19 -3.20 -15.98 17.91
CA PRO A 19 -2.83 -14.67 18.43
C PRO A 19 -4.00 -13.69 18.25
N PRO A 20 -4.23 -12.78 19.22
CA PRO A 20 -5.30 -11.78 19.13
C PRO A 20 -5.00 -10.77 18.01
N PRO A 21 -6.03 -10.14 17.42
CA PRO A 21 -5.84 -9.08 16.43
C PRO A 21 -5.09 -7.90 17.05
N LEU A 22 -4.02 -7.47 16.40
CA LEU A 22 -3.25 -6.27 16.75
C LEU A 22 -4.17 -5.04 16.71
N ARG A 23 -4.64 -4.60 17.88
CA ARG A 23 -5.22 -3.26 18.04
C ARG A 23 -4.07 -2.27 18.18
N LEU A 24 -3.82 -1.47 17.14
CA LEU A 24 -2.98 -0.29 17.25
C LEU A 24 -3.71 0.78 18.06
N HIS A 25 -3.53 0.79 19.37
CA HIS A 25 -3.92 1.94 20.19
C HIS A 25 -2.77 2.94 20.23
N ARG A 26 -2.79 3.96 19.36
CA ARG A 26 -1.94 5.14 19.51
C ARG A 26 -2.56 6.11 20.52
N HIS A 27 -1.78 6.48 21.54
CA HIS A 27 -2.16 7.51 22.51
C HIS A 27 -2.16 8.89 21.83
N ARG A 28 -3.34 9.53 21.77
CA ARG A 28 -3.58 10.82 21.13
C ARG A 28 -3.21 11.97 22.07
N GLN A 29 -2.29 12.86 21.67
CA GLN A 29 -2.31 14.26 22.13
C GLN A 29 -3.34 15.01 21.28
N LYS A 30 -4.45 15.43 21.90
CA LYS A 30 -5.53 16.15 21.23
C LYS A 30 -5.10 17.59 20.91
N PHE A 31 -4.87 17.91 19.63
CA PHE A 31 -4.90 19.29 19.17
C PHE A 31 -6.33 19.68 18.78
N ASN A 32 -6.82 20.74 19.39
CA ASN A 32 -8.22 21.18 19.32
C ASN A 32 -8.38 22.22 18.21
N HIS A 33 -8.70 21.80 16.98
CA HIS A 33 -9.06 22.71 15.88
C HIS A 33 -10.58 22.82 15.75
N ARG A 34 -11.20 23.55 16.69
CA ARG A 34 -12.52 24.14 16.43
C ARG A 34 -12.32 25.48 15.71
N GLN A 35 -13.10 25.66 14.64
CA GLN A 35 -13.32 26.88 13.84
C GLN A 35 -12.46 27.00 12.57
N LEU A 36 -12.92 26.37 11.48
CA LEU A 36 -12.69 26.87 10.13
C LEU A 36 -14.02 27.37 9.55
N PRO A 37 -14.08 28.60 8.98
CA PRO A 37 -15.32 29.26 8.62
C PRO A 37 -16.01 28.61 7.41
N TYR A 38 -17.34 28.60 7.48
CA TYR A 38 -18.31 27.98 6.57
C TYR A 38 -18.10 28.30 5.07
N ALA A 39 -17.44 29.42 4.75
CA ALA A 39 -17.16 29.85 3.38
C ALA A 39 -16.11 29.00 2.64
N ARG A 40 -15.21 28.29 3.35
CA ARG A 40 -14.18 27.45 2.71
C ARG A 40 -14.72 26.12 2.18
N ARG A 41 -15.76 25.58 2.83
CA ARG A 41 -16.45 24.34 2.43
C ARG A 41 -17.11 24.43 1.04
N GLN A 42 -17.66 25.59 0.69
CA GLN A 42 -18.36 25.75 -0.59
C GLN A 42 -17.42 25.91 -1.80
N ALA A 43 -16.18 26.37 -1.59
CA ALA A 43 -15.17 26.45 -2.65
C ALA A 43 -14.60 25.05 -2.98
N GLU A 44 -14.43 24.19 -1.97
CA GLU A 44 -13.99 22.81 -2.13
C GLU A 44 -15.06 21.96 -2.86
N ASP A 45 -16.34 22.12 -2.52
CA ASP A 45 -17.46 21.42 -3.19
C ASP A 45 -17.61 21.71 -4.69
N ARG A 46 -17.10 22.86 -5.17
CA ARG A 46 -17.09 23.19 -6.62
C ARG A 46 -15.98 22.47 -7.37
N ILE A 47 -14.83 22.23 -6.71
CA ILE A 47 -13.72 21.48 -7.30
C ILE A 47 -14.10 19.98 -7.35
N TYR A 48 -14.80 19.47 -6.34
CA TYR A 48 -15.25 18.08 -6.30
C TYR A 48 -16.35 17.75 -7.30
N ARG A 49 -17.32 18.65 -7.54
CA ARG A 49 -18.41 18.40 -8.50
C ARG A 49 -17.97 18.31 -9.96
N ASN A 50 -16.88 18.97 -10.34
CA ASN A 50 -16.34 18.85 -11.70
C ASN A 50 -15.61 17.51 -11.93
N PHE A 51 -15.30 16.75 -10.87
CA PHE A 51 -14.67 15.42 -10.96
C PHE A 51 -15.69 14.25 -10.96
N GLU A 52 -16.99 14.53 -10.92
CA GLU A 52 -18.09 13.55 -10.93
C GLU A 52 -18.70 13.28 -12.31
N GLN A 53 -18.14 13.82 -13.39
CA GLN A 53 -18.58 13.48 -14.74
C GLN A 53 -17.70 12.40 -15.38
N LYS A 54 -18.28 11.19 -15.41
CA LYS A 54 -17.97 9.98 -16.19
C LYS A 54 -17.22 8.84 -15.46
N PRO A 55 -17.63 7.57 -15.70
CA PRO A 55 -17.03 6.37 -15.10
C PRO A 55 -15.68 5.99 -15.75
N GLN A 56 -14.79 6.95 -15.96
CA GLN A 56 -13.42 6.71 -16.44
C GLN A 56 -12.45 6.33 -15.31
N LYS A 57 -12.86 6.47 -14.05
CA LYS A 57 -12.01 6.29 -12.85
C LYS A 57 -11.61 4.85 -12.50
N PHE A 58 -12.23 3.84 -13.12
CA PHE A 58 -11.82 2.44 -12.96
C PHE A 58 -10.89 1.94 -14.08
N MET A 59 -10.66 2.75 -15.11
CA MET A 59 -10.00 2.30 -16.34
C MET A 59 -8.47 2.36 -16.24
N PHE A 60 -7.88 3.35 -15.57
CA PHE A 60 -6.42 3.53 -15.51
C PHE A 60 -5.70 2.53 -14.59
N LEU A 61 -6.24 2.25 -13.40
CA LEU A 61 -5.70 1.22 -12.51
C LEU A 61 -5.88 -0.17 -13.11
N SER A 62 -7.03 -0.45 -13.73
CA SER A 62 -7.28 -1.68 -14.48
C SER A 62 -6.31 -1.85 -15.65
N LEU A 63 -6.07 -0.76 -16.41
CA LEU A 63 -5.17 -0.77 -17.55
C LEU A 63 -3.71 -1.01 -17.13
N ALA A 64 -3.19 -0.28 -16.14
CA ALA A 64 -1.83 -0.46 -15.65
C ALA A 64 -1.55 -1.90 -15.18
N VAL A 65 -2.47 -2.48 -14.39
CA VAL A 65 -2.41 -3.91 -13.98
C VAL A 65 -2.37 -4.82 -15.20
N SER A 66 -3.26 -4.55 -16.16
CA SER A 66 -3.38 -5.37 -17.35
C SER A 66 -2.16 -5.28 -18.28
N CYS A 67 -1.41 -4.18 -18.22
CA CYS A 67 -0.28 -3.90 -19.09
C CYS A 67 1.05 -4.39 -18.51
N CYS A 68 1.26 -4.21 -17.21
CA CYS A 68 2.44 -4.70 -16.52
C CYS A 68 2.05 -5.50 -15.28
N ARG A 69 2.33 -6.80 -15.30
CA ARG A 69 1.99 -7.71 -14.18
C ARG A 69 2.71 -7.37 -12.87
N LEU A 70 3.76 -6.55 -12.91
CA LEU A 70 4.55 -6.14 -11.73
C LEU A 70 4.07 -4.82 -11.10
N THR A 71 3.03 -4.18 -11.63
CA THR A 71 2.47 -2.96 -11.01
C THR A 71 1.69 -3.23 -9.73
N PHE A 72 1.29 -4.48 -9.53
CA PHE A 72 0.62 -4.95 -8.33
C PHE A 72 1.36 -6.19 -7.84
N PRO A 73 2.54 -6.03 -7.23
CA PRO A 73 3.15 -7.14 -6.53
C PRO A 73 2.12 -7.62 -5.50
N SER A 74 1.77 -8.90 -5.52
CA SER A 74 0.90 -9.45 -4.50
C SER A 74 1.68 -9.41 -3.18
N LEU A 75 1.46 -8.35 -2.41
CA LEU A 75 1.91 -8.20 -1.03
C LEU A 75 0.74 -8.58 -0.09
N ASP A 76 -0.25 -9.30 -0.62
CA ASP A 76 -1.62 -9.41 -0.11
C ASP A 76 -1.79 -10.29 1.13
N LYS A 77 -0.72 -10.76 1.77
CA LYS A 77 -0.86 -11.57 2.98
C LYS A 77 -1.55 -10.82 4.14
N GLY A 78 -1.71 -9.51 4.05
CA GLY A 78 -2.47 -8.71 5.02
C GLY A 78 -3.46 -7.69 4.44
N TYR A 79 -3.58 -7.53 3.11
CA TYR A 79 -4.41 -6.45 2.54
C TYR A 79 -5.90 -6.61 2.91
N ALA A 80 -6.44 -7.83 2.79
CA ALA A 80 -7.83 -8.10 3.09
C ALA A 80 -8.14 -7.95 4.58
N GLU A 81 -7.22 -8.42 5.44
CA GLU A 81 -7.27 -8.34 6.89
C GLU A 81 -7.19 -6.87 7.36
N CYS A 82 -6.24 -6.10 6.84
CA CYS A 82 -6.08 -4.68 7.11
C CYS A 82 -7.27 -3.86 6.61
N ARG A 83 -7.83 -4.19 5.44
CA ARG A 83 -9.06 -3.52 4.97
C ARG A 83 -10.27 -3.86 5.84
N LYS A 84 -10.35 -5.08 6.35
CA LYS A 84 -11.43 -5.53 7.24
C LYS A 84 -11.33 -4.85 8.62
N SER A 85 -10.14 -4.59 9.14
CA SER A 85 -9.96 -3.95 10.46
C SER A 85 -10.48 -2.51 10.50
N LEU A 86 -10.55 -1.82 9.35
CA LEU A 86 -11.08 -0.45 9.25
C LEU A 86 -12.60 -0.34 9.40
N ASN A 87 -13.33 -1.46 9.49
CA ASN A 87 -14.80 -1.49 9.69
C ASN A 87 -15.58 -0.55 8.73
N LEU A 88 -15.14 -0.49 7.47
CA LEU A 88 -15.68 0.43 6.48
C LEU A 88 -17.20 0.26 6.30
N PRO A 89 -17.98 1.36 6.13
CA PRO A 89 -19.41 1.28 5.88
C PRO A 89 -19.75 0.38 4.70
N LYS A 90 -20.61 -0.62 4.93
CA LYS A 90 -21.09 -1.52 3.88
C LYS A 90 -22.01 -0.76 2.92
N ASN A 91 -21.90 -1.06 1.62
CA ASN A 91 -22.75 -0.51 0.55
C ASN A 91 -22.68 1.01 0.32
N ARG A 92 -21.65 1.68 0.85
CA ARG A 92 -21.37 3.09 0.56
C ARG A 92 -20.37 3.22 -0.60
N ARG A 93 -20.59 4.19 -1.48
CA ARG A 93 -19.57 4.63 -2.45
C ARG A 93 -18.65 5.64 -1.77
N PHE A 94 -17.35 5.45 -1.92
CA PHE A 94 -16.35 6.37 -1.39
C PHE A 94 -15.91 7.35 -2.49
N THR A 95 -15.72 8.60 -2.10
CA THR A 95 -15.08 9.63 -2.92
C THR A 95 -13.61 9.27 -3.18
N PHE A 96 -12.98 9.98 -4.10
CA PHE A 96 -11.55 9.81 -4.39
C PHE A 96 -10.68 10.00 -3.14
N VAL A 97 -10.98 11.03 -2.36
CA VAL A 97 -10.26 11.38 -1.13
C VAL A 97 -10.45 10.31 -0.06
N GLU A 98 -11.68 9.82 0.09
CA GLU A 98 -11.96 8.71 1.00
C GLU A 98 -11.21 7.44 0.58
N HIS A 99 -11.17 7.11 -0.70
CA HIS A 99 -10.38 6.00 -1.20
C HIS A 99 -8.88 6.16 -0.91
N TYR A 100 -8.35 7.37 -1.06
CA TYR A 100 -6.94 7.65 -0.78
C TYR A 100 -6.63 7.43 0.71
N ALA A 101 -7.43 7.99 1.62
CA ALA A 101 -7.26 7.80 3.06
C ALA A 101 -7.47 6.34 3.52
N ILE A 102 -8.45 5.63 2.96
CA ILE A 102 -8.65 4.20 3.20
C ILE A 102 -7.39 3.44 2.79
N ASN A 103 -6.89 3.66 1.57
CA ASN A 103 -5.70 2.97 1.09
C ASN A 103 -4.46 3.33 1.92
N MET A 104 -4.36 4.57 2.41
CA MET A 104 -3.28 4.99 3.31
C MET A 104 -3.21 4.09 4.55
N CYS A 105 -4.34 3.92 5.24
CA CYS A 105 -4.42 3.06 6.42
C CYS A 105 -4.20 1.57 6.10
N VAL A 106 -4.75 1.08 4.98
CA VAL A 106 -4.57 -0.32 4.59
C VAL A 106 -3.10 -0.61 4.28
N GLU A 107 -2.42 0.27 3.53
CA GLU A 107 -1.01 0.10 3.18
C GLU A 107 -0.12 0.21 4.43
N GLU A 108 -0.37 1.15 5.35
CA GLU A 108 0.40 1.25 6.60
C GLU A 108 0.25 -0.04 7.44
N CYS A 109 -0.98 -0.52 7.64
CA CYS A 109 -1.23 -1.78 8.32
C CYS A 109 -0.52 -2.96 7.62
N ASN A 110 -0.55 -3.01 6.29
CA ASN A 110 0.07 -4.08 5.53
C ASN A 110 1.60 -4.06 5.64
N TYR A 111 2.22 -2.87 5.56
CA TYR A 111 3.67 -2.71 5.69
C TYR A 111 4.15 -3.07 7.10
N ILE A 112 3.45 -2.61 8.13
CA ILE A 112 3.78 -2.94 9.53
C ILE A 112 3.65 -4.45 9.76
N SER A 113 2.52 -5.05 9.38
CA SER A 113 2.28 -6.49 9.60
C SER A 113 3.19 -7.40 8.77
N SER A 114 3.67 -6.91 7.63
CA SER A 114 4.66 -7.60 6.79
C SER A 114 6.11 -7.38 7.23
N GLY A 115 6.35 -6.57 8.27
CA GLY A 115 7.70 -6.23 8.75
C GLY A 115 8.49 -5.34 7.79
N TYR A 116 7.83 -4.63 6.86
CA TYR A 116 8.50 -3.73 5.91
C TYR A 116 8.88 -2.39 6.53
N THR A 117 8.24 -2.01 7.62
CA THR A 117 8.48 -0.76 8.33
C THR A 117 8.16 -0.92 9.80
N GLU A 118 8.78 -0.06 10.62
CA GLU A 118 8.44 0.10 12.03
C GLU A 118 7.07 0.77 12.20
N ILE A 119 6.46 0.55 13.37
CA ILE A 119 5.17 1.17 13.74
C ILE A 119 5.34 2.69 13.91
N ASP A 120 6.44 3.12 14.51
CA ASP A 120 6.69 4.50 14.87
C ASP A 120 7.81 5.12 14.02
N PRO A 121 7.84 6.46 13.87
CA PRO A 121 8.91 7.13 13.15
C PRO A 121 10.27 6.95 13.88
N PRO A 122 11.40 7.00 13.15
CA PRO A 122 11.52 7.33 11.73
C PRO A 122 11.19 6.13 10.82
N PHE A 123 10.26 6.33 9.88
CA PHE A 123 9.83 5.26 8.99
C PHE A 123 10.91 4.94 7.95
N HIS A 124 11.34 3.68 7.93
CA HIS A 124 12.34 3.15 7.01
C HIS A 124 11.83 1.85 6.39
N LEU A 125 12.27 1.58 5.17
CA LEU A 125 11.92 0.36 4.46
C LEU A 125 12.95 -0.74 4.77
N ASP A 126 12.50 -1.86 5.35
CA ASP A 126 13.30 -3.07 5.49
C ASP A 126 13.34 -3.81 4.14
N ILE A 127 14.36 -3.53 3.35
CA ILE A 127 14.57 -4.17 2.04
C ILE A 127 14.77 -5.69 2.16
N GLY A 128 15.28 -6.17 3.30
CA GLY A 128 15.45 -7.60 3.56
C GLY A 128 14.10 -8.31 3.62
N ASN A 129 13.18 -7.81 4.45
CA ASN A 129 11.82 -8.36 4.56
C ASN A 129 11.02 -8.18 3.26
N VAL A 130 11.18 -7.04 2.57
CA VAL A 130 10.60 -6.83 1.24
C VAL A 130 11.06 -7.91 0.27
N ARG A 131 12.36 -8.17 0.17
CA ARG A 131 12.92 -9.22 -0.71
C ARG A 131 12.36 -10.60 -0.36
N LEU A 132 12.41 -10.98 0.91
CA LEU A 132 11.92 -12.30 1.36
C LEU A 132 10.44 -12.52 0.98
N ASN A 133 9.60 -11.50 1.13
CA ASN A 133 8.21 -11.61 0.74
C ASN A 133 8.02 -11.66 -0.78
N LEU A 134 8.78 -10.86 -1.55
CA LEU A 134 8.74 -10.90 -3.01
C LEU A 134 9.14 -12.27 -3.59
N GLU A 135 10.16 -12.92 -3.03
CA GLU A 135 10.56 -14.29 -3.43
C GLU A 135 9.41 -15.31 -3.27
N ASN A 136 8.52 -15.08 -2.30
CA ASN A 136 7.40 -15.96 -2.03
C ASN A 136 6.14 -15.67 -2.89
N THR A 137 5.99 -14.45 -3.42
CA THR A 137 4.74 -14.03 -4.08
C THR A 137 4.90 -13.64 -5.54
N MET A 138 6.13 -13.40 -6.01
CA MET A 138 6.34 -12.86 -7.35
C MET A 138 6.19 -13.88 -8.47
N PRO A 139 5.59 -13.47 -9.61
CA PRO A 139 5.43 -14.34 -10.75
C PRO A 139 6.78 -14.69 -11.37
N SER A 140 6.88 -15.89 -11.93
CA SER A 140 8.02 -16.31 -12.73
C SER A 140 8.16 -15.48 -14.02
N PRO A 141 9.39 -15.24 -14.52
CA PRO A 141 10.67 -15.67 -13.94
C PRO A 141 11.12 -14.79 -12.76
N GLN A 142 11.30 -15.41 -11.58
CA GLN A 142 11.68 -14.69 -10.35
C GLN A 142 13.09 -14.08 -10.41
N ALA A 143 13.97 -14.64 -11.23
CA ALA A 143 15.29 -14.07 -11.53
C ALA A 143 15.20 -12.65 -12.15
N ILE A 144 14.04 -12.25 -12.67
CA ILE A 144 13.79 -10.91 -13.22
C ILE A 144 12.83 -10.12 -12.31
N SER A 145 11.69 -10.70 -11.92
CA SER A 145 10.67 -9.96 -11.16
C SER A 145 11.12 -9.54 -9.76
N VAL A 146 11.85 -10.40 -9.04
CA VAL A 146 12.30 -10.09 -7.68
C VAL A 146 13.35 -8.98 -7.67
N PRO A 147 14.47 -9.07 -8.44
CA PRO A 147 15.45 -7.99 -8.45
C PRO A 147 14.86 -6.66 -8.94
N PHE A 148 13.98 -6.69 -9.95
CA PHE A 148 13.31 -5.49 -10.46
C PHE A 148 12.51 -4.78 -9.35
N LEU A 149 11.69 -5.51 -8.60
CA LEU A 149 10.87 -4.90 -7.56
C LEU A 149 11.69 -4.49 -6.34
N VAL A 150 12.71 -5.26 -5.94
CA VAL A 150 13.63 -4.85 -4.86
C VAL A 150 14.32 -3.52 -5.20
N ASP A 151 14.77 -3.37 -6.44
CA ASP A 151 15.34 -2.12 -6.95
C ASP A 151 14.30 -0.99 -6.96
N ALA A 152 13.08 -1.25 -7.45
CA ALA A 152 11.98 -0.28 -7.42
C ALA A 152 11.66 0.21 -6.00
N PHE A 153 11.55 -0.70 -5.02
CA PHE A 153 11.33 -0.37 -3.61
C PHE A 153 12.46 0.48 -3.03
N THR A 154 13.71 0.14 -3.36
CA THR A 154 14.89 0.90 -2.93
C THR A 154 14.86 2.32 -3.49
N LYS A 155 14.67 2.46 -4.80
CA LYS A 155 14.56 3.75 -5.49
C LYS A 155 13.41 4.59 -4.95
N CYS A 156 12.26 3.98 -4.70
CA CYS A 156 11.09 4.68 -4.16
C CYS A 156 11.24 5.12 -2.70
N SER A 157 11.98 4.36 -1.89
CA SER A 157 12.37 4.80 -0.54
C SER A 157 13.24 6.06 -0.59
N VAL A 158 14.24 6.10 -1.49
CA VAL A 158 15.10 7.27 -1.72
C VAL A 158 14.30 8.44 -2.28
N PHE A 159 13.50 8.20 -3.31
CA PHE A 159 12.65 9.22 -3.94
C PHE A 159 11.74 9.87 -2.89
N ARG A 160 11.07 9.10 -2.04
CA ARG A 160 10.26 9.65 -0.95
C ARG A 160 11.09 10.42 0.06
N ALA A 161 12.28 9.96 0.43
CA ALA A 161 13.13 10.70 1.36
C ALA A 161 13.50 12.11 0.82
N GLN A 162 13.73 12.22 -0.49
CA GLN A 162 14.07 13.46 -1.17
C GLN A 162 12.84 14.35 -1.42
N HIS A 163 11.70 13.74 -1.77
CA HIS A 163 10.51 14.44 -2.29
C HIS A 163 9.27 14.34 -1.39
N GLY A 164 9.37 13.73 -0.21
CA GLY A 164 8.25 13.41 0.69
C GLY A 164 7.44 14.62 1.17
N LYS A 165 8.01 15.83 1.06
CA LYS A 165 7.28 17.08 1.33
C LYS A 165 6.25 17.41 0.24
N LEU A 166 6.46 16.95 -1.00
CA LEU A 166 5.53 17.11 -2.13
C LEU A 166 4.29 16.21 -1.99
N PHE A 167 4.43 15.08 -1.28
CA PHE A 167 3.36 14.10 -1.07
C PHE A 167 2.42 14.42 0.10
N LYS A 168 2.63 15.53 0.82
CA LYS A 168 1.72 15.97 1.89
C LYS A 168 0.42 16.52 1.32
N MET A 169 -0.45 15.64 0.84
CA MET A 169 -1.87 15.97 0.73
C MET A 169 -2.44 16.07 2.14
N GLN A 170 -2.89 17.26 2.53
CA GLN A 170 -3.77 17.41 3.68
C GLN A 170 -5.11 16.78 3.30
N LEU A 171 -5.28 15.51 3.66
CA LEU A 171 -6.57 14.84 3.51
C LEU A 171 -7.52 15.37 4.60
N PRO A 172 -8.78 15.66 4.27
CA PRO A 172 -9.77 15.98 5.28
C PRO A 172 -9.96 14.80 6.23
N ASP A 173 -10.27 15.10 7.49
CA ASP A 173 -10.67 14.09 8.47
C ASP A 173 -11.90 13.33 7.94
N ILE A 174 -11.82 12.00 7.95
CA ILE A 174 -12.93 11.13 7.53
C ILE A 174 -13.56 10.55 8.78
N GLU A 175 -14.84 10.84 8.99
CA GLU A 175 -15.57 10.54 10.23
C GLU A 175 -15.50 9.07 10.68
N PHE A 176 -15.32 8.13 9.75
CA PHE A 176 -15.27 6.69 10.03
C PHE A 176 -13.85 6.08 10.08
N ILE A 177 -12.80 6.85 9.80
CA ILE A 177 -11.42 6.43 10.02
C ILE A 177 -10.94 7.14 11.30
N THR A 178 -10.91 6.39 12.40
CA THR A 178 -10.57 6.95 13.71
C THR A 178 -9.08 7.08 13.97
N ASP A 179 -8.28 6.32 13.22
CA ASP A 179 -6.84 6.18 13.41
C ASP A 179 -6.09 7.11 12.45
N ASP A 180 -5.14 7.89 12.99
CA ASP A 180 -4.27 8.75 12.19
C ASP A 180 -3.20 7.90 11.52
N CYS A 181 -3.46 7.51 10.27
CA CYS A 181 -2.57 6.65 9.50
C CYS A 181 -1.44 7.45 8.81
N ASN A 182 -0.24 6.87 8.71
CA ASN A 182 0.88 7.49 8.03
C ASN A 182 0.89 7.25 6.51
N SER A 183 1.27 8.26 5.72
CA SER A 183 1.34 8.14 4.26
C SER A 183 2.50 7.30 3.73
N PHE A 184 3.50 6.97 4.57
CA PHE A 184 4.75 6.32 4.13
C PHE A 184 4.54 5.13 3.22
N ALA A 185 3.76 4.16 3.69
CA ALA A 185 3.52 2.92 2.98
C ALA A 185 2.81 3.18 1.64
N LEU A 186 1.80 4.05 1.64
CA LEU A 186 1.08 4.40 0.42
C LEU A 186 1.95 5.15 -0.59
N ASP A 187 2.76 6.10 -0.14
CA ASP A 187 3.67 6.87 -1.00
C ASP A 187 4.68 5.95 -1.70
N VAL A 188 5.29 5.02 -0.94
CA VAL A 188 6.22 4.02 -1.48
C VAL A 188 5.50 3.08 -2.44
N THR A 189 4.32 2.57 -2.06
CA THR A 189 3.52 1.70 -2.94
C THR A 189 3.21 2.40 -4.26
N ILE A 190 2.67 3.64 -4.24
CA ILE A 190 2.35 4.39 -5.46
C ILE A 190 3.59 4.59 -6.33
N CYS A 191 4.71 4.98 -5.73
CA CYS A 191 5.97 5.13 -6.46
C CYS A 191 6.39 3.83 -7.14
N VAL A 192 6.32 2.68 -6.45
CA VAL A 192 6.67 1.38 -7.02
C VAL A 192 5.76 1.04 -8.20
N ARG A 193 4.46 1.35 -8.12
CA ARG A 193 3.53 1.12 -9.25
C ARG A 193 3.85 2.00 -10.46
N ILE A 194 4.23 3.26 -10.23
CA ILE A 194 4.64 4.20 -11.29
C ILE A 194 5.93 3.70 -11.94
N HIS A 195 6.96 3.37 -11.15
CA HIS A 195 8.23 2.84 -11.65
C HIS A 195 8.01 1.54 -12.44
N ALA A 196 7.16 0.64 -11.94
CA ALA A 196 6.77 -0.58 -12.65
C ALA A 196 6.13 -0.28 -14.02
N MET A 197 5.28 0.75 -14.14
CA MET A 197 4.72 1.15 -15.45
C MET A 197 5.77 1.75 -16.38
N GLN A 198 6.68 2.57 -15.85
CA GLN A 198 7.74 3.23 -16.63
C GLN A 198 8.76 2.22 -17.16
N LYS A 199 9.16 1.24 -16.33
CA LYS A 199 10.31 0.36 -16.57
C LYS A 199 9.97 -1.13 -16.60
N CYS A 200 8.69 -1.49 -16.77
CA CYS A 200 8.25 -2.89 -16.75
C CYS A 200 9.13 -3.78 -17.65
N PRO A 201 9.72 -4.87 -17.14
CA PRO A 201 10.47 -5.80 -17.96
C PRO A 201 9.57 -6.45 -19.02
N LYS A 202 10.14 -6.75 -20.19
CA LYS A 202 9.39 -7.22 -21.36
C LYS A 202 8.64 -8.53 -21.11
N GLU A 203 9.17 -9.37 -20.23
CA GLU A 203 8.60 -10.66 -19.84
C GLU A 203 7.25 -10.50 -19.11
N PHE A 204 7.02 -9.33 -18.51
CA PHE A 204 5.83 -9.02 -17.72
C PHE A 204 4.93 -7.98 -18.37
N TYR A 205 5.32 -7.46 -19.53
CA TYR A 205 4.64 -6.37 -20.21
C TYR A 205 3.90 -6.84 -21.48
N LYS A 206 2.68 -6.36 -21.68
CA LYS A 206 1.90 -6.65 -22.90
C LYS A 206 2.25 -5.69 -24.02
N HIS A 207 3.26 -6.05 -24.81
CA HIS A 207 3.81 -5.19 -25.87
C HIS A 207 2.88 -4.95 -27.06
N ASP A 208 2.02 -5.91 -27.39
CA ASP A 208 1.18 -5.87 -28.60
C ASP A 208 -0.11 -5.05 -28.45
N SER A 209 -0.24 -4.30 -27.35
CA SER A 209 -1.41 -3.47 -27.07
C SER A 209 -1.08 -1.98 -27.20
N SER A 210 -1.77 -1.29 -28.11
CA SER A 210 -1.70 0.18 -28.25
C SER A 210 -2.03 0.91 -26.95
N ASP A 211 -2.99 0.38 -26.19
CA ASP A 211 -3.41 0.95 -24.91
C ASP A 211 -2.29 0.85 -23.87
N CYS A 212 -1.53 -0.24 -23.88
CA CYS A 212 -0.39 -0.39 -22.99
C CYS A 212 0.75 0.55 -23.37
N GLN A 213 1.07 0.68 -24.65
CA GLN A 213 2.09 1.61 -25.13
C GLN A 213 1.75 3.04 -24.71
N MET A 214 0.51 3.47 -24.96
CA MET A 214 -0.01 4.77 -24.51
C MET A 214 0.10 4.94 -22.98
N ALA A 215 -0.25 3.91 -22.20
CA ALA A 215 -0.12 3.97 -20.75
C ALA A 215 1.33 4.15 -20.31
N LYS A 216 2.27 3.41 -20.92
CA LYS A 216 3.70 3.54 -20.61
C LYS A 216 4.23 4.93 -20.96
N GLU A 217 3.86 5.47 -22.10
CA GLU A 217 4.21 6.84 -22.51
C GLU A 217 3.65 7.87 -21.53
N TYR A 218 2.38 7.73 -21.12
CA TYR A 218 1.77 8.59 -20.11
C TYR A 218 2.56 8.57 -18.80
N PHE A 219 2.88 7.38 -18.26
CA PHE A 219 3.65 7.29 -17.03
C PHE A 219 5.09 7.77 -17.19
N THR A 220 5.67 7.73 -18.38
CA THR A 220 7.06 8.15 -18.62
C THR A 220 7.18 9.67 -18.85
N HIS A 221 6.18 10.28 -19.48
CA HIS A 221 6.24 11.68 -19.92
C HIS A 221 5.33 12.63 -19.13
N CYS A 222 4.26 12.12 -18.53
CA CYS A 222 3.29 12.94 -17.79
C CYS A 222 3.35 12.73 -16.28
N VAL A 223 4.09 11.72 -15.82
CA VAL A 223 4.37 11.45 -14.41
C VAL A 223 5.88 11.50 -14.22
N ASP A 224 6.35 12.06 -13.09
CA ASP A 224 7.78 12.23 -12.83
C ASP A 224 8.56 10.92 -13.05
N ASP A 225 9.65 11.00 -13.83
CA ASP A 225 10.57 9.88 -13.99
C ASP A 225 11.28 9.63 -12.66
N ILE A 226 10.94 8.51 -12.00
CA ILE A 226 11.45 8.17 -10.69
C ILE A 226 12.98 8.06 -10.69
N GLU A 227 13.58 7.51 -11.74
CA GLU A 227 15.03 7.29 -11.82
C GLU A 227 15.79 8.56 -12.14
N ALA A 228 15.21 9.47 -12.93
CA ALA A 228 15.84 10.75 -13.26
C ALA A 228 15.87 11.72 -12.06
N ASN A 229 15.06 11.47 -11.03
CA ASN A 229 14.84 12.36 -9.89
C ASN A 229 15.40 11.82 -8.57
N ILE A 230 16.21 10.77 -8.62
CA ILE A 230 16.99 10.29 -7.46
C ILE A 230 18.47 10.66 -7.63
N SER A 231 19.03 11.32 -6.62
CA SER A 231 20.49 11.46 -6.48
C SER A 231 21.02 10.42 -5.49
N TYR A 232 22.07 9.70 -5.90
CA TYR A 232 22.83 8.77 -5.05
C TYR A 232 24.01 9.48 -4.39
#